data_AF-A0A7S3MT84-F1
#
_entry.id   AF-A0A7S3MT84-F1
#
_cell.length_a   1.000
_cell.length_b   1.000
_cell.length_c   1.000
_cell.angle_alpha   90.00
_cell.angle_beta   90.00
_cell.angle_gamma   90.00
#
_symmetry.space_group_name_H-M   'P 1'
#
loop_
_entity.id
_entity.type
_entity.pdbx_description
1 polymer ?
#
loop_
_entity_poly.entity_id
_entity_poly.type
_entity_poly.pdbx_seq_one_letter_code
_entity_poly.pdbx_strand_id
1 'polypeptide(L)'
;MIADTLEPKWIKTIDVNYFFELQQTFQVEVYDADEPERLHDLKVQEYIGKFEFQLSRLVSSPNQEMTGKLSSGANKGGEVKIFAREKKAAHGQNMAMLEFDVNTSSNKDLFCTISKLRGPGAYQ
;
A
#
# COMPACT_ATOMS: atom_id res chain seq x y z
N MET A 1 -9.80 19.06 -10.88
CA MET A 1 -8.58 19.88 -10.82
C MET A 1 -8.08 19.78 -9.38
N ILE A 2 -7.06 18.96 -9.14
CA ILE A 2 -6.45 18.84 -7.80
C ILE A 2 -5.38 19.92 -7.71
N ALA A 3 -5.50 20.72 -6.66
CA ALA A 3 -4.77 21.96 -6.45
C ALA A 3 -3.36 21.70 -5.90
N ASP A 4 -2.39 22.41 -6.48
CA ASP A 4 -1.11 22.88 -5.93
C ASP A 4 -0.89 22.56 -4.43
N THR A 5 -0.42 21.36 -4.13
CA THR A 5 0.09 21.02 -2.80
C THR A 5 1.42 20.31 -2.98
N LEU A 6 2.51 20.95 -2.56
CA LEU A 6 3.91 20.48 -2.57
C LEU A 6 4.18 19.25 -1.67
N GLU A 7 3.13 18.62 -1.15
CA GLU A 7 3.13 17.35 -0.43
C GLU A 7 1.88 16.60 -0.89
N PRO A 8 1.91 15.85 -2.00
CA PRO A 8 0.76 15.08 -2.41
C PRO A 8 0.52 13.99 -1.36
N LYS A 9 -0.37 14.24 -0.40
CA LYS A 9 -0.87 13.24 0.56
C LYS A 9 -1.75 12.27 -0.21
N TRP A 10 -1.13 11.22 -0.76
CA TRP A 10 -1.79 10.14 -1.48
C TRP A 10 -2.61 9.24 -0.53
N ILE A 11 -3.62 9.78 0.14
CA ILE A 11 -4.42 9.02 1.12
C ILE A 11 -5.43 8.14 0.36
N LYS A 12 -4.94 7.04 -0.24
CA LYS A 12 -5.80 5.91 -0.59
C LYS A 12 -5.98 5.09 0.68
N THR A 13 -7.21 5.01 1.14
CA THR A 13 -7.57 4.25 2.33
C THR A 13 -8.18 2.93 1.92
N ILE A 14 -7.78 1.85 2.57
CA ILE A 14 -8.26 0.50 2.26
C ILE A 14 -8.66 -0.18 3.55
N ASP A 15 -9.93 -0.56 3.62
CA ASP A 15 -10.50 -1.31 4.72
C ASP A 15 -10.14 -2.80 4.58
N VAL A 16 -9.38 -3.34 5.54
CA VAL A 16 -9.03 -4.75 5.59
C VAL A 16 -9.50 -5.40 6.88
N ASN A 17 -9.97 -6.64 6.80
CA ASN A 17 -10.31 -7.43 7.99
C ASN A 17 -9.02 -7.83 8.72
N TYR A 18 -8.96 -7.57 10.03
CA TYR A 18 -7.83 -7.91 10.88
C TYR A 18 -8.14 -9.15 11.72
N PHE A 19 -7.34 -10.20 11.54
CA PHE A 19 -7.42 -11.45 12.28
C PHE A 19 -6.10 -11.65 13.04
N PHE A 20 -6.09 -11.42 14.35
CA PHE A 20 -4.88 -11.54 15.16
C PHE A 20 -4.28 -12.96 15.14
N GLU A 21 -5.10 -13.98 14.88
CA GLU A 21 -4.71 -15.39 14.82
C GLU A 21 -4.02 -15.77 13.50
N LEU A 22 -4.14 -14.94 12.46
CA LEU A 22 -3.67 -15.25 11.12
C LEU A 22 -2.51 -14.34 10.71
N GLN A 23 -1.47 -14.95 10.13
CA GLN A 23 -0.41 -14.19 9.48
C GLN A 23 -0.93 -13.62 8.15
N GLN A 24 -1.20 -12.32 8.14
CA GLN A 24 -1.66 -11.59 6.96
C GLN A 24 -0.52 -10.76 6.38
N THR A 25 0.09 -11.23 5.31
CA THR A 25 1.12 -10.49 4.56
C THR A 25 0.48 -9.77 3.39
N PHE A 26 0.83 -8.49 3.21
CA PHE A 26 0.38 -7.65 2.12
C PHE A 26 1.59 -7.17 1.32
N GLN A 27 1.41 -7.08 0.01
CA GLN A 27 2.35 -6.49 -0.92
C GLN A 27 1.71 -5.23 -1.49
N VAL A 28 2.43 -4.11 -1.41
CA VAL A 28 2.09 -2.86 -2.08
C VAL A 28 3.00 -2.73 -3.28
N GLU A 29 2.43 -2.51 -4.45
CA GLU A 29 3.19 -2.23 -5.67
C GLU A 29 2.86 -0.80 -6.10
N VAL A 30 3.89 -0.03 -6.44
CA VAL A 30 3.80 1.36 -6.85
C VAL A 30 4.15 1.46 -8.32
N TYR A 31 3.33 2.19 -9.07
CA TYR A 31 3.45 2.42 -10.49
C TYR A 31 3.34 3.92 -10.80
N ASP A 32 3.96 4.31 -11.90
CA ASP A 32 3.79 5.59 -12.56
C ASP A 32 2.63 5.49 -13.56
N ALA A 33 1.67 6.41 -13.49
CA ALA A 33 0.49 6.43 -14.35
C ALA A 33 0.81 7.09 -15.70
N ASP A 34 1.57 6.40 -16.55
CA ASP A 34 1.88 6.87 -17.91
C ASP A 34 0.62 6.98 -18.78
N GLU A 35 -0.31 6.03 -18.66
CA GLU A 35 -1.62 6.08 -19.32
C GLU A 35 -2.74 6.13 -18.27
N PRO A 36 -3.18 7.32 -17.81
CA PRO A 36 -4.22 7.45 -16.78
C PRO A 36 -5.59 6.90 -17.23
N GLU A 37 -5.80 6.73 -18.55
CA GLU A 37 -7.02 6.11 -19.11
C GLU A 37 -7.03 4.57 -18.97
N ARG A 38 -5.88 3.95 -18.70
CA ARG A 38 -5.69 2.49 -18.65
C ARG A 38 -5.01 2.01 -17.37
N LEU A 39 -5.39 2.58 -16.22
CA LEU A 39 -4.87 2.18 -14.90
C LEU A 39 -5.07 0.69 -14.57
N HIS A 40 -6.02 0.02 -15.23
CA HIS A 40 -6.25 -1.41 -15.05
C HIS A 40 -5.22 -2.30 -15.74
N ASP A 41 -4.54 -1.80 -16.79
CA ASP A 41 -3.52 -2.56 -17.50
C ASP A 41 -2.14 -2.23 -16.92
N LEU A 42 -1.73 -2.99 -15.91
CA LEU A 42 -0.44 -2.78 -15.23
C LEU A 42 0.78 -2.95 -16.16
N LYS A 43 0.62 -3.52 -17.36
CA LYS A 43 1.73 -3.71 -18.30
C LYS A 43 2.09 -2.44 -19.06
N VAL A 44 1.14 -1.52 -19.22
CA VAL A 44 1.38 -0.24 -19.92
C VAL A 44 1.88 0.86 -18.97
N GLN A 45 1.91 0.59 -17.67
CA GLN A 45 2.31 1.51 -16.63
C GLN A 45 3.76 1.23 -16.20
N GLU A 46 4.55 2.25 -15.89
CA GLU A 46 5.92 2.05 -15.44
C GLU A 46 5.95 1.60 -13.97
N TYR A 47 6.54 0.43 -13.73
CA TYR A 47 6.66 -0.13 -12.37
C TYR A 47 7.84 0.50 -11.61
N ILE A 48 7.54 1.12 -10.46
CA ILE A 48 8.50 1.85 -9.62
C ILE A 48 9.09 0.94 -8.54
N GLY A 49 8.26 0.12 -7.91
CA GLY A 49 8.73 -0.87 -6.96
C GLY A 49 7.66 -1.42 -6.03
N LYS A 50 8.08 -2.32 -5.12
CA LYS A 50 7.17 -2.98 -4.19
C LYS A 50 7.65 -2.95 -2.75
N PHE A 51 6.70 -3.00 -1.82
CA PHE A 51 6.96 -3.14 -0.40
C PHE A 51 6.05 -4.21 0.20
N GLU A 52 6.65 -5.17 0.90
CA GLU A 52 5.95 -6.27 1.55
C GLU A 52 5.96 -6.04 3.07
N PHE A 53 4.79 -6.17 3.70
CA PHE A 53 4.65 -6.02 5.15
C PHE A 53 3.64 -7.00 5.73
N GLN A 54 3.78 -7.28 7.02
CA GLN A 54 2.79 -8.06 7.77
C GLN A 54 1.86 -7.11 8.51
N LEU A 55 0.55 -7.34 8.37
CA LEU A 55 -0.47 -6.51 9.03
C LEU A 55 -0.32 -6.55 10.56
N SER A 56 -0.04 -7.72 11.13
CA SER A 56 0.22 -7.89 12.57
C SER A 56 1.38 -7.00 13.05
N ARG A 57 2.43 -6.88 12.25
CA ARG A 57 3.58 -6.03 12.56
C ARG A 57 3.22 -4.55 12.48
N LEU A 58 2.46 -4.13 11.47
CA LEU A 58 2.00 -2.75 11.31
C LEU A 58 1.09 -2.31 12.46
N VAL A 59 0.09 -3.10 12.83
CA VAL A 59 -0.84 -2.73 13.92
C VAL A 59 -0.17 -2.75 15.29
N SER A 60 0.93 -3.49 15.45
CA SER A 60 1.73 -3.55 16.68
C SER A 60 2.89 -2.56 16.70
N SER A 61 3.12 -1.81 15.61
CA SER A 61 4.14 -0.77 15.55
C SER A 61 3.79 0.40 16.49
N PRO A 62 4.81 1.12 17.01
CA PRO A 62 4.59 2.44 17.60
C PRO A 62 3.79 3.32 16.63
N ASN A 63 2.79 4.05 17.13
CA ASN A 63 1.88 4.89 16.34
C ASN A 63 1.10 4.14 15.23
N GLN A 64 1.12 2.80 15.20
CA GLN A 64 0.53 1.99 14.13
C GLN A 64 1.04 2.36 12.73
N GLU A 65 2.31 2.78 12.66
CA GLU A 65 2.95 3.22 11.43
C GLU A 65 4.11 2.30 11.02
N MET A 66 4.35 2.20 9.72
CA MET A 66 5.49 1.49 9.17
C MET A 66 6.02 2.21 7.95
N THR A 67 7.34 2.35 7.90
CA THR A 67 8.04 2.95 6.77
C THR A 67 8.94 1.90 6.13
N GLY A 68 8.87 1.83 4.81
CA GLY A 68 9.55 0.82 4.00
C GLY A 68 10.16 1.41 2.75
N LYS A 69 11.38 0.98 2.42
CA LYS A 69 11.95 1.28 1.11
C LYS A 69 11.30 0.38 0.07
N LEU A 70 10.98 0.95 -1.09
CA LEU A 70 10.51 0.17 -2.24
C LEU A 70 11.66 -0.74 -2.71
N SER A 71 11.40 -2.03 -2.69
CA SER A 71 12.27 -3.07 -3.20
C SER A 71 11.95 -3.33 -4.67
N SER A 72 12.98 -3.47 -5.50
CA SER A 72 12.88 -3.88 -6.90
C SER A 72 12.02 -2.96 -7.78
N GLY A 73 12.68 -2.04 -8.48
CA GLY A 73 12.16 -1.32 -9.65
C GLY A 73 13.31 -0.57 -10.31
N ALA A 74 13.19 -0.27 -11.60
CA ALA A 74 14.28 0.27 -12.39
C ALA A 74 14.68 1.68 -11.88
N ASN A 75 15.73 1.73 -11.04
CA ASN A 75 16.49 2.93 -10.67
C ASN A 75 15.76 4.10 -9.99
N LYS A 76 14.49 3.96 -9.59
CA LYS A 76 13.77 4.99 -8.83
C LYS A 76 13.59 4.52 -7.39
N GLY A 77 14.55 4.85 -6.54
CA GLY A 77 14.39 4.71 -5.09
C GLY A 77 13.14 5.45 -4.63
N GLY A 78 12.43 4.87 -3.66
CA GLY A 78 11.24 5.46 -3.07
C GLY A 78 10.97 4.88 -1.70
N GLU A 79 10.21 5.60 -0.90
CA GLU A 79 9.77 5.21 0.43
C GLU A 79 8.25 5.16 0.45
N VAL A 80 7.70 4.11 1.05
CA VAL A 80 6.28 4.03 1.38
C VAL A 80 6.12 4.06 2.89
N LYS A 81 5.26 4.96 3.35
CA LYS A 81 4.76 5.03 4.70
C LYS A 81 3.34 4.48 4.72
N ILE A 82 3.07 3.63 5.70
CA ILE A 82 1.79 2.96 5.87
C ILE A 82 1.34 3.24 7.29
N PHE A 83 0.08 3.66 7.42
CA PHE A 83 -0.57 3.87 8.71
C PHE A 83 -1.73 2.88 8.81
N ALA A 84 -1.88 2.25 9.96
CA ALA A 84 -3.08 1.51 10.30
C ALA A 84 -3.92 2.32 11.27
N ARG A 85 -5.23 2.39 11.00
CA ARG A 85 -6.24 2.92 11.92
C ARG A 85 -7.20 1.79 12.27
N GLU A 86 -7.49 1.62 13.55
CA GLU A 86 -8.55 0.68 13.95
C GLU A 86 -9.91 1.21 13.49
N LYS A 87 -10.68 0.36 12.82
CA LYS A 87 -12.07 0.62 12.45
C LYS A 87 -12.93 -0.50 13.03
N LYS A 88 -13.90 -0.13 13.86
CA LYS A 88 -14.88 -1.10 14.37
C LYS A 88 -15.92 -1.34 13.29
N ALA A 89 -16.03 -2.59 12.82
CA ALA A 89 -17.12 -2.97 11.94
C ALA A 89 -18.43 -3.11 12.74
N ALA A 90 -19.56 -3.03 12.04
CA ALA A 90 -20.79 -3.59 12.57
C ALA A 90 -20.59 -5.10 12.84
N HIS A 91 -21.17 -5.61 13.93
CA HIS A 91 -21.10 -7.02 14.37
C HIS A 91 -19.78 -7.49 15.00
N GLY A 92 -18.95 -6.60 15.55
CA GLY A 92 -17.83 -6.98 16.41
C GLY A 92 -16.62 -7.55 15.68
N GLN A 93 -16.56 -7.40 14.35
CA GLN A 93 -15.35 -7.69 13.57
C GLN A 93 -14.36 -6.54 13.68
N ASN A 94 -13.09 -6.87 13.88
CA ASN A 94 -12.00 -5.90 13.88
C ASN A 94 -11.58 -5.63 12.44
N MET A 95 -11.68 -4.37 12.01
CA MET A 95 -11.14 -3.92 10.74
C MET A 95 -9.97 -2.97 10.99
N ALA A 96 -9.01 -3.01 10.08
CA ALA A 96 -7.94 -2.01 10.01
C ALA A 96 -8.14 -1.22 8.73
N MET A 97 -8.19 0.09 8.84
CA MET A 97 -8.13 1.01 7.72
C MET A 97 -6.67 1.36 7.47
N LEU A 98 -6.15 0.97 6.32
CA LEU A 98 -4.78 1.21 5.92
C LEU A 98 -4.71 2.49 5.10
N GLU A 99 -3.86 3.42 5.51
CA GLU A 99 -3.55 4.66 4.78
C GLU A 99 -2.12 4.53 4.25
N PHE A 100 -1.91 4.89 2.99
CA PHE A 100 -0.60 4.84 2.35
C PHE A 100 -0.12 6.25 2.04
N ASP A 101 1.18 6.49 2.14
CA ASP A 101 1.84 7.72 1.72
C ASP A 101 3.13 7.31 1.01
N VAL A 102 3.23 7.62 -0.28
CA VAL A 102 4.35 7.20 -1.12
C VAL A 102 5.17 8.42 -1.48
N ASN A 103 6.44 8.39 -1.09
CA ASN A 103 7.41 9.41 -1.44
C ASN A 103 8.40 8.83 -2.46
N THR A 104 8.35 9.37 -3.69
CA THR A 104 9.23 8.99 -4.79
C THR A 104 9.63 10.25 -5.54
N SER A 105 10.80 10.20 -6.19
CA SER A 105 11.28 11.29 -7.04
C SER A 105 10.57 11.36 -8.41
N SER A 106 9.56 10.51 -8.67
CA SER A 106 8.77 10.61 -9.89
C SER A 106 7.88 11.85 -9.86
N ASN A 107 7.97 12.67 -10.91
CA ASN A 107 7.22 13.92 -11.04
C ASN A 107 5.87 13.74 -11.79
N LYS A 108 5.39 12.50 -11.85
CA LYS A 108 4.19 12.08 -12.58
C LYS A 108 3.13 11.57 -11.60
N ASP A 109 1.91 11.40 -12.09
CA ASP A 109 0.83 10.78 -11.32
C ASP A 109 1.22 9.36 -10.93
N LEU A 110 1.05 9.01 -9.66
CA LEU A 110 1.41 7.69 -9.13
C LEU A 110 0.16 6.86 -8.94
N PHE A 111 0.27 5.55 -8.83
CA PHE A 111 -0.79 4.78 -8.21
C PHE A 111 -0.20 3.55 -7.54
N CYS A 112 -0.94 3.01 -6.58
CA CYS A 112 -0.55 1.80 -5.88
C CYS A 112 -1.63 0.73 -6.01
N THR A 113 -1.17 -0.52 -6.09
CA THR A 113 -2.01 -1.70 -5.92
C THR A 113 -1.63 -2.37 -4.61
N ILE A 114 -2.62 -2.98 -3.95
CA ILE A 114 -2.39 -3.80 -2.77
C ILE A 114 -2.89 -5.21 -3.04
N SER A 115 -2.03 -6.18 -2.74
CA SER A 115 -2.31 -7.60 -2.91
C SER A 115 -2.06 -8.31 -1.59
N LYS A 116 -3.06 -9.06 -1.10
CA LYS A 116 -2.85 -9.97 0.03
C LYS A 116 -2.08 -11.19 -0.48
N LEU A 117 -0.86 -11.38 0.02
CA LEU A 117 -0.07 -12.56 -0.32
C LEU A 117 -0.69 -13.79 0.36
N ARG A 118 -0.86 -14.86 -0.40
CA ARG A 118 -1.23 -16.16 0.18
C ARG A 118 -0.03 -16.65 0.99
N GLY A 119 -0.27 -17.04 2.25
CA GLY A 119 0.77 -17.67 3.06
C GLY A 119 1.32 -18.94 2.39
N PRO A 120 2.52 -19.42 2.77
CA PRO A 120 3.23 -20.53 2.14
C PRO A 120 2.56 -21.92 2.24
N GLY A 121 1.24 -22.01 2.39
CA GLY A 121 0.48 -23.26 2.54
C GLY A 121 -0.76 -23.42 1.66
N ALA A 122 -1.00 -22.53 0.70
CA ALA A 122 -2.16 -22.63 -0.19
C ALA A 122 -1.76 -23.24 -1.55
N TYR A 123 -1.46 -24.53 -1.57
CA TYR A 123 -1.58 -25.35 -2.78
C TYR A 123 -3.07 -25.66 -3.00
N GLN A 124 -3.65 -25.14 -4.08
CA GLN A 124 -4.80 -25.75 -4.77
C GLN A 124 -4.58 -25.59 -6.25
#